data_AF-A0A0M5LHN0-F1
#
_entry.id   AF-A0A0M5LHN0-F1
#
_cell.length_a   1.000
_cell.length_b   1.000
_cell.length_c   1.000
_cell.angle_alpha   90.00
_cell.angle_beta   90.00
_cell.angle_gamma   90.00
#
_symmetry.space_group_name_H-M   'P 1'
#
loop_
_entity.id
_entity.type
_entity.pdbx_description
1 polymer ?
#
loop_
_entity_poly.entity_id
_entity_poly.type
_entity_poly.pdbx_seq_one_letter_code
_entity_poly.pdbx_strand_id
1 'polypeptide(L)'
;MNKLAILLISTLPLMASAEGEKTKQVFMSPGVVSIEVMHNDKTVKLQRDQDQDNEISDFYLKTARGKIQPMNPFAPNLVETIGELDMINYVKQKSSGDDSIMVIDTRTPNWVTISGGIPTAVNIPYTKFKKKDKALEIMEDQLGVQVDDVFDFTYAKTLVMYCNGIWCGQTPAAVKALLSYGYPAAKIKYFRGGMQNWKSLGLTTVKL
;
A
#
# COMPACT_ATOMS: atom_id res chain seq x y z
N MET A 1 62.21 63.33 -0.36
CA MET A 1 60.73 63.23 -0.27
C MET A 1 60.29 62.02 -1.08
N ASN A 2 60.26 60.85 -0.47
CA ASN A 2 59.89 59.59 -1.16
C ASN A 2 58.38 59.38 -1.05
N LYS A 3 57.67 59.37 -2.18
CA LYS A 3 56.26 58.98 -2.24
C LYS A 3 56.17 57.47 -2.40
N LEU A 4 55.68 56.80 -1.36
CA LEU A 4 55.37 55.38 -1.34
C LEU A 4 54.01 55.18 -2.04
N ALA A 5 53.98 54.44 -3.16
CA ALA A 5 52.75 54.05 -3.83
C ALA A 5 52.20 52.78 -3.17
N ILE A 6 51.05 52.88 -2.52
CA ILE A 6 50.33 51.75 -1.92
C ILE A 6 49.41 51.16 -3.01
N LEU A 7 49.72 49.94 -3.45
CA LEU A 7 48.89 49.17 -4.38
C LEU A 7 47.81 48.45 -3.56
N LEU A 8 46.55 48.89 -3.64
CA LEU A 8 45.41 48.16 -3.08
C LEU A 8 45.11 46.94 -3.97
N ILE A 9 45.36 45.75 -3.44
CA ILE A 9 44.91 44.48 -4.04
C ILE A 9 43.47 44.26 -3.57
N SER A 10 42.49 44.47 -4.45
CA SER A 10 41.10 44.14 -4.19
C SER A 10 40.88 42.65 -4.39
N THR A 11 40.83 41.87 -3.31
CA THR A 11 40.39 40.47 -3.35
C THR A 11 38.87 40.44 -3.45
N LEU A 12 38.36 40.19 -4.66
CA LEU A 12 36.96 39.82 -4.87
C LEU A 12 36.68 38.47 -4.18
N PRO A 13 35.70 38.37 -3.26
CA PRO A 13 35.27 37.08 -2.76
C PRO A 13 34.57 36.33 -3.90
N LEU A 14 35.17 35.21 -4.32
CA LEU A 14 34.49 34.20 -5.14
C LEU A 14 33.31 33.69 -4.29
N MET A 15 32.10 34.16 -4.58
CA MET A 15 30.91 33.45 -4.12
C MET A 15 30.81 32.16 -4.93
N ALA A 16 31.32 31.08 -4.34
CA ALA A 16 31.02 29.74 -4.79
C ALA A 16 29.52 29.52 -4.58
N SER A 17 28.73 29.71 -5.63
CA SER A 17 27.40 29.13 -5.71
C SER A 17 27.59 27.62 -5.64
N ALA A 18 27.35 27.05 -4.46
CA ALA A 18 27.07 25.63 -4.34
C ALA A 18 25.77 25.37 -5.11
N GLU A 19 25.90 25.06 -6.41
CA GLU A 19 24.85 24.34 -7.12
C GLU A 19 24.71 23.01 -6.39
N GLY A 20 23.73 22.95 -5.48
CA GLY A 20 23.40 21.73 -4.77
C GLY A 20 23.20 20.61 -5.78
N GLU A 21 23.88 19.49 -5.56
CA GLU A 21 23.68 18.27 -6.32
C GLU A 21 22.18 18.05 -6.47
N LYS A 22 21.68 18.05 -7.71
CA LYS A 22 20.33 17.58 -8.00
C LYS A 22 20.30 16.11 -7.62
N THR A 23 19.90 15.82 -6.39
CA THR A 23 19.63 14.46 -5.93
C THR A 23 18.66 13.84 -6.94
N LYS A 24 19.05 12.72 -7.57
CA LYS A 24 18.18 12.07 -8.56
C LYS A 24 16.91 11.64 -7.83
N GLN A 25 15.77 12.14 -8.28
CA GLN A 25 14.48 11.83 -7.68
C GLN A 25 14.19 10.33 -7.77
N VAL A 26 13.55 9.78 -6.73
CA VAL A 26 13.13 8.37 -6.70
C VAL A 26 11.67 8.30 -7.16
N PHE A 27 11.49 7.92 -8.43
CA PHE A 27 10.17 7.91 -9.07
C PHE A 27 9.35 6.66 -8.70
N MET A 28 8.04 6.85 -8.51
CA MET A 28 7.03 5.78 -8.42
C MET A 28 6.71 5.19 -9.80
N SER A 29 6.60 6.08 -10.80
CA SER A 29 6.35 5.76 -12.21
C SER A 29 6.92 6.91 -13.07
N PRO A 30 6.96 6.80 -14.41
CA PRO A 30 7.53 7.85 -15.27
C PRO A 30 6.93 9.23 -14.97
N GLY A 31 7.77 10.16 -14.49
CA GLY A 31 7.37 11.53 -14.16
C GLY A 31 6.60 11.71 -12.85
N VAL A 32 6.34 10.65 -12.08
CA VAL A 32 5.58 10.72 -10.81
C VAL A 32 6.47 10.40 -9.63
N VAL A 33 6.76 11.40 -8.81
CA VAL A 33 7.52 11.25 -7.55
C VAL A 33 6.59 10.92 -6.37
N SER A 34 5.40 11.52 -6.36
CA SER A 34 4.44 11.39 -5.26
C SER A 34 3.02 11.67 -5.71
N ILE A 35 2.05 11.13 -4.96
CA ILE A 35 0.64 11.53 -5.02
C ILE A 35 0.13 11.85 -3.61
N GLU A 36 -0.87 12.72 -3.49
CA GLU A 36 -1.56 12.96 -2.24
C GLU A 36 -2.73 11.98 -2.08
N VAL A 37 -2.86 11.40 -0.90
CA VAL A 37 -3.94 10.45 -0.57
C VAL A 37 -4.55 10.78 0.78
N MET A 38 -5.87 10.70 0.89
CA MET A 38 -6.63 10.89 2.13
C MET A 38 -6.70 9.58 2.91
N HIS A 39 -6.24 9.60 4.16
CA HIS A 39 -6.37 8.48 5.09
C HIS A 39 -6.83 9.00 6.45
N ASN A 40 -8.00 8.56 6.92
CA ASN A 40 -8.62 9.00 8.16
C ASN A 40 -8.62 10.54 8.31
N ASP A 41 -9.19 11.21 7.31
CA ASP A 41 -9.30 12.68 7.20
C ASP A 41 -7.98 13.45 7.18
N LYS A 42 -6.86 12.75 6.98
CA LYS A 42 -5.53 13.36 6.86
C LYS A 42 -4.96 13.12 5.47
N THR A 43 -4.45 14.19 4.86
CA THR A 43 -3.65 14.10 3.65
C THR A 43 -2.29 13.48 3.98
N VAL A 44 -1.97 12.39 3.30
CA VAL A 44 -0.70 11.68 3.37
C VAL A 44 -0.06 11.74 2.00
N LYS A 45 1.24 12.05 1.96
CA LYS A 45 2.03 11.99 0.73
C LYS A 45 2.45 10.55 0.46
N LEU A 46 1.81 9.88 -0.49
CA LEU A 46 2.21 8.56 -0.96
C LEU A 46 3.33 8.72 -2.00
N GLN A 47 4.52 8.26 -1.63
CA GLN A 47 5.73 8.31 -2.45
C GLN A 47 6.65 7.13 -2.11
N ARG A 48 7.66 6.91 -2.95
CA ARG A 48 8.84 6.12 -2.54
C ARG A 48 9.73 6.98 -1.64
N ASP A 49 10.50 6.33 -0.77
CA ASP A 49 11.54 7.00 -0.02
C ASP A 49 12.50 7.71 -0.98
N GLN A 50 12.82 8.96 -0.66
CA GLN A 50 13.66 9.81 -1.52
C GLN A 50 15.13 9.78 -1.09
N ASP A 51 15.43 9.22 0.08
CA ASP A 51 16.80 8.89 0.46
C ASP A 51 17.28 7.69 -0.38
N GLN A 52 18.36 7.89 -1.14
CA GLN A 52 18.91 6.87 -2.02
C GLN A 52 19.61 5.74 -1.27
N ASP A 53 20.00 6.00 -0.02
CA ASP A 53 20.61 5.02 0.87
C ASP A 53 19.58 4.40 1.82
N ASN A 54 18.28 4.71 1.65
CA ASN A 54 17.24 4.15 2.52
C ASN A 54 17.17 2.62 2.41
N GLU A 55 17.27 1.96 3.55
CA GLU A 55 17.06 0.53 3.70
C GLU A 55 15.68 0.22 4.30
N ILE A 56 15.13 -0.94 3.93
CA ILE A 56 13.92 -1.44 4.58
C ILE A 56 14.27 -2.08 5.92
N SER A 57 13.33 -2.06 6.87
CA SER A 57 13.51 -2.72 8.17
C SER A 57 13.97 -4.19 8.02
N ASP A 58 14.93 -4.59 8.86
CA ASP A 58 15.41 -5.97 9.05
C ASP A 58 14.30 -7.01 9.18
N PHE A 59 13.14 -6.55 9.63
CA PHE A 59 11.94 -7.36 9.66
C PHE A 59 11.69 -8.04 8.32
N TYR A 60 11.93 -7.42 7.17
CA TYR A 60 11.65 -8.01 5.85
C TYR A 60 12.77 -8.90 5.30
N LEU A 61 13.91 -9.04 6.00
CA LEU A 61 15.04 -9.87 5.56
C LEU A 61 14.81 -11.38 5.75
N LYS A 62 13.89 -11.78 6.63
CA LYS A 62 13.67 -13.20 6.96
C LYS A 62 12.96 -13.96 5.83
N THR A 63 13.57 -15.03 5.35
CA THR A 63 13.09 -15.87 4.22
C THR A 63 12.27 -17.09 4.64
N ALA A 64 12.40 -17.56 5.89
CA ALA A 64 11.74 -18.78 6.38
C ALA A 64 10.24 -18.60 6.73
N ARG A 65 9.61 -17.50 6.33
CA ARG A 65 8.23 -17.20 6.72
C ARG A 65 7.22 -17.89 5.79
N GLY A 66 6.18 -18.48 6.38
CA GLY A 66 5.02 -18.97 5.64
C GLY A 66 5.39 -20.00 4.57
N LYS A 67 4.63 -19.99 3.47
CA LYS A 67 4.85 -20.86 2.31
C LYS A 67 4.60 -20.10 1.03
N ILE A 68 5.34 -20.39 -0.03
CA ILE A 68 5.16 -19.76 -1.34
C ILE A 68 3.69 -19.88 -1.76
N GLN A 69 3.04 -18.75 -2.04
CA GLN A 69 1.67 -18.73 -2.55
C GLN A 69 1.69 -18.77 -4.08
N PRO A 70 0.80 -19.56 -4.73
CA PRO A 70 0.60 -19.49 -6.18
C PRO A 70 0.26 -18.07 -6.66
N MET A 71 0.47 -17.80 -7.94
CA MET A 71 0.05 -16.53 -8.55
C MET A 71 -1.47 -16.38 -8.46
N ASN A 72 -2.21 -17.42 -8.87
CA ASN A 72 -3.68 -17.42 -8.90
C ASN A 72 -4.24 -18.61 -8.07
N PRO A 73 -4.30 -18.51 -6.73
CA PRO A 73 -4.61 -19.64 -5.84
C PRO A 73 -6.12 -19.94 -5.69
N PHE A 74 -6.98 -19.37 -6.53
CA PHE A 74 -8.44 -19.28 -6.32
C PHE A 74 -9.30 -20.10 -7.29
N ALA A 75 -8.68 -20.90 -8.17
CA ALA A 75 -9.40 -21.75 -9.11
C ALA A 75 -10.49 -22.59 -8.41
N PRO A 76 -11.68 -22.75 -9.04
CA PRO A 76 -12.05 -22.29 -10.39
C PRO A 76 -12.45 -20.80 -10.47
N ASN A 77 -12.51 -20.08 -9.34
CA ASN A 77 -12.90 -18.68 -9.33
C ASN A 77 -11.82 -17.79 -9.94
N LEU A 78 -12.24 -16.85 -10.78
CA LEU A 78 -11.36 -15.86 -11.41
C LEU A 78 -11.26 -14.62 -10.53
N VAL A 79 -10.32 -14.67 -9.58
CA VAL A 79 -9.90 -13.50 -8.79
C VAL A 79 -8.67 -12.91 -9.44
N GLU A 80 -8.69 -11.61 -9.70
CA GLU A 80 -7.60 -10.90 -10.35
C GLU A 80 -6.43 -10.69 -9.37
N THR A 81 -5.22 -11.07 -9.78
CA THR A 81 -3.99 -10.75 -9.05
C THR A 81 -3.41 -9.45 -9.59
N ILE A 82 -3.19 -8.47 -8.73
CA ILE A 82 -2.77 -7.12 -9.12
C ILE A 82 -1.34 -6.80 -8.68
N GLY A 83 -0.69 -5.88 -9.40
CA GLY A 83 0.65 -5.36 -9.09
C GLY A 83 0.64 -4.07 -8.28
N GLU A 84 1.82 -3.49 -8.07
CA GLU A 84 2.02 -2.31 -7.23
C GLU A 84 1.39 -1.04 -7.82
N LEU A 85 1.50 -0.85 -9.13
CA LEU A 85 0.88 0.30 -9.81
C LEU A 85 -0.65 0.22 -9.77
N ASP A 86 -1.22 -0.98 -9.94
CA ASP A 86 -2.66 -1.20 -9.79
C ASP A 86 -3.12 -0.91 -8.35
N MET A 87 -2.35 -1.39 -7.35
CA MET A 87 -2.62 -1.12 -5.95
C MET A 87 -2.62 0.39 -5.66
N ILE A 88 -1.61 1.13 -6.15
CA ILE A 88 -1.55 2.60 -6.04
C ILE A 88 -2.77 3.25 -6.70
N ASN A 89 -3.21 2.73 -7.85
CA ASN A 89 -4.38 3.24 -8.55
C ASN A 89 -5.68 3.02 -7.74
N TYR A 90 -5.87 1.87 -7.10
CA TYR A 90 -7.01 1.63 -6.20
C TYR A 90 -6.98 2.54 -4.97
N VAL A 91 -5.79 2.73 -4.37
CA VAL A 91 -5.62 3.67 -3.25
C VAL A 91 -5.99 5.09 -3.69
N LYS A 92 -5.56 5.53 -4.88
CA LYS A 92 -5.91 6.85 -5.43
C LYS A 92 -7.42 7.00 -5.66
N GLN A 93 -8.08 6.00 -6.26
CA GLN A 93 -9.53 6.01 -6.47
C GLN A 93 -10.28 6.10 -5.15
N LYS A 94 -9.94 5.25 -4.17
CA LYS A 94 -10.57 5.28 -2.85
C LYS A 94 -10.35 6.62 -2.16
N SER A 95 -9.14 7.16 -2.22
CA SER A 95 -8.81 8.48 -1.70
C SER A 95 -9.60 9.62 -2.37
N SER A 96 -10.01 9.43 -3.63
CA SER A 96 -10.77 10.45 -4.39
C SER A 96 -12.28 10.38 -4.12
N GLY A 97 -12.72 9.54 -3.17
CA GLY A 97 -14.12 9.40 -2.79
C GLY A 97 -14.86 8.23 -3.44
N ASP A 98 -14.17 7.30 -4.12
CA ASP A 98 -14.82 6.09 -4.61
C ASP A 98 -15.10 5.11 -3.46
N ASP A 99 -16.30 5.22 -2.89
CA ASP A 99 -16.76 4.36 -1.80
C ASP A 99 -17.20 2.96 -2.26
N SER A 100 -17.19 2.68 -3.57
CA SER A 100 -17.40 1.32 -4.08
C SER A 100 -16.16 0.44 -3.89
N ILE A 101 -15.01 1.02 -3.54
CA ILE A 101 -13.76 0.30 -3.29
C ILE A 101 -13.51 0.18 -1.78
N MET A 102 -12.98 -0.97 -1.34
CA MET A 102 -12.42 -1.12 0.00
C MET A 102 -11.05 -1.79 -0.07
N VAL A 103 -10.04 -1.09 0.45
CA VAL A 103 -8.70 -1.64 0.61
C VAL A 103 -8.61 -2.34 1.96
N ILE A 104 -8.29 -3.64 1.97
CA ILE A 104 -8.34 -4.47 3.18
C ILE A 104 -6.97 -5.08 3.48
N ASP A 105 -6.43 -4.71 4.64
CA ASP A 105 -5.32 -5.39 5.26
C ASP A 105 -5.83 -6.62 6.01
N THR A 106 -5.53 -7.82 5.49
CA THR A 106 -6.01 -9.08 6.09
C THR A 106 -5.12 -9.62 7.21
N ARG A 107 -4.06 -8.89 7.57
CA ARG A 107 -3.10 -9.34 8.57
C ARG A 107 -3.70 -9.34 9.97
N THR A 108 -3.17 -10.18 10.86
CA THR A 108 -3.47 -10.06 12.29
C THR A 108 -2.88 -8.75 12.86
N PRO A 109 -3.51 -8.15 13.88
CA PRO A 109 -3.19 -6.79 14.33
C PRO A 109 -1.71 -6.55 14.66
N ASN A 110 -1.01 -7.54 15.24
CA ASN A 110 0.41 -7.41 15.57
C ASN A 110 1.28 -6.99 14.37
N TRP A 111 0.96 -7.47 13.16
CA TRP A 111 1.72 -7.08 11.96
C TRP A 111 1.50 -5.63 11.58
N VAL A 112 0.26 -5.16 11.70
CA VAL A 112 -0.14 -3.79 11.40
C VAL A 112 0.54 -2.84 12.37
N THR A 113 0.55 -3.17 13.66
CA THR A 113 1.24 -2.39 14.69
C THR A 113 2.74 -2.26 14.43
N ILE A 114 3.39 -3.32 13.94
CA ILE A 114 4.85 -3.33 13.71
C ILE A 114 5.25 -2.56 12.45
N SER A 115 4.48 -2.66 11.36
CA SER A 115 4.93 -2.23 10.02
C SER A 115 4.09 -1.12 9.39
N GLY A 116 2.99 -0.73 10.03
CA GLY A 116 1.95 0.10 9.41
C GLY A 116 1.19 -0.65 8.32
N GLY A 117 0.30 0.05 7.64
CA GLY A 117 -0.47 -0.44 6.49
C GLY A 117 -0.33 0.46 5.27
N ILE A 118 -0.94 0.02 4.17
CA ILE A 118 -1.06 0.81 2.94
C ILE A 118 -2.07 1.93 3.20
N PRO A 119 -1.83 3.18 2.76
CA PRO A 119 -2.80 4.27 2.88
C PRO A 119 -4.18 3.87 2.36
N THR A 120 -5.24 4.45 2.94
CA THR A 120 -6.67 4.12 2.71
C THR A 120 -7.15 2.75 3.20
N ALA A 121 -6.25 1.85 3.60
CA ALA A 121 -6.65 0.51 4.05
C ALA A 121 -7.40 0.53 5.40
N VAL A 122 -8.25 -0.47 5.60
CA VAL A 122 -8.78 -0.87 6.91
C VAL A 122 -8.24 -2.25 7.28
N ASN A 123 -7.99 -2.51 8.57
CA ASN A 123 -7.54 -3.83 9.01
C ASN A 123 -8.72 -4.74 9.37
N ILE A 124 -8.92 -5.79 8.57
CA ILE A 124 -9.90 -6.85 8.85
C ILE A 124 -9.16 -8.19 8.82
N PRO A 125 -8.72 -8.72 9.98
CA PRO A 125 -7.91 -9.93 10.03
C PRO A 125 -8.59 -11.13 9.36
N TYR A 126 -7.82 -11.94 8.62
CA TYR A 126 -8.35 -13.11 7.90
C TYR A 126 -9.13 -14.09 8.79
N THR A 127 -8.83 -14.13 10.09
CA THR A 127 -9.52 -14.98 11.07
C THR A 127 -10.98 -14.60 11.25
N LYS A 128 -11.36 -13.35 10.98
CA LYS A 128 -12.76 -12.89 10.99
C LYS A 128 -13.53 -13.48 9.82
N PHE A 129 -12.97 -13.43 8.61
CA PHE A 129 -13.57 -14.04 7.41
C PHE A 129 -13.68 -15.56 7.49
N LYS A 130 -12.80 -16.24 8.24
CA LYS A 130 -12.91 -17.70 8.46
C LYS A 130 -14.09 -18.11 9.34
N LYS A 131 -14.67 -17.21 10.12
CA LYS A 131 -15.81 -17.49 10.99
C LYS A 131 -17.07 -17.02 10.26
N LYS A 132 -17.91 -17.95 9.80
CA LYS A 132 -19.07 -17.65 8.94
C LYS A 132 -19.90 -16.49 9.48
N ASP A 133 -20.39 -16.56 10.72
CA ASP A 133 -21.25 -15.52 11.29
C ASP A 133 -20.58 -14.13 11.29
N LYS A 134 -19.27 -14.07 11.59
CA LYS A 134 -18.51 -12.82 11.54
C LYS A 134 -18.21 -12.35 10.12
N ALA A 135 -18.04 -13.27 9.18
CA ALA A 135 -17.87 -12.92 7.78
C ALA A 135 -19.16 -12.31 7.21
N LEU A 136 -20.33 -12.88 7.55
CA LEU A 136 -21.63 -12.38 7.13
C LEU A 136 -21.92 -10.98 7.72
N GLU A 137 -21.68 -10.79 9.02
CA GLU A 137 -21.76 -9.48 9.68
C GLU A 137 -20.88 -8.44 8.97
N ILE A 138 -19.63 -8.79 8.64
CA ILE A 138 -18.74 -7.88 7.90
C ILE A 138 -19.27 -7.61 6.49
N MET A 139 -19.76 -8.64 5.79
CA MET A 139 -20.31 -8.52 4.45
C MET A 139 -21.47 -7.53 4.40
N GLU A 140 -22.38 -7.62 5.38
CA GLU A 140 -23.54 -6.74 5.54
C GLU A 140 -23.11 -5.33 5.96
N ASP A 141 -22.43 -5.20 7.09
CA ASP A 141 -22.16 -3.91 7.73
C ASP A 141 -21.13 -3.06 6.99
N GLN A 142 -20.19 -3.69 6.29
CA GLN A 142 -19.00 -3.01 5.76
C GLN A 142 -18.81 -3.19 4.26
N LEU A 143 -19.19 -4.34 3.69
CA LEU A 143 -18.90 -4.66 2.30
C LEU A 143 -20.08 -4.36 1.35
N GLY A 144 -21.21 -3.88 1.86
CA GLY A 144 -22.36 -3.49 1.05
C GLY A 144 -23.14 -4.68 0.48
N VAL A 145 -23.08 -5.83 1.13
CA VAL A 145 -23.93 -6.99 0.83
C VAL A 145 -25.26 -6.78 1.53
N GLN A 146 -26.37 -7.00 0.84
CA GLN A 146 -27.70 -6.93 1.44
C GLN A 146 -28.25 -8.33 1.67
N VAL A 147 -29.04 -8.48 2.73
CA VAL A 147 -29.67 -9.75 3.10
C VAL A 147 -31.17 -9.53 3.25
N ASP A 148 -31.90 -10.06 2.27
CA ASP A 148 -33.33 -10.31 2.38
C ASP A 148 -33.52 -11.84 2.52
N ASP A 149 -34.14 -12.50 1.53
CA ASP A 149 -34.27 -13.97 1.48
C ASP A 149 -33.01 -14.66 0.89
N VAL A 150 -32.22 -13.92 0.11
CA VAL A 150 -30.95 -14.34 -0.49
C VAL A 150 -29.94 -13.20 -0.39
N PHE A 151 -28.64 -13.53 -0.44
CA PHE A 151 -27.59 -12.52 -0.51
C PHE A 151 -27.67 -11.73 -1.82
N ASP A 152 -27.83 -10.41 -1.72
CA ASP A 152 -27.71 -9.47 -2.84
C ASP A 152 -26.34 -8.78 -2.82
N PHE A 153 -25.60 -8.95 -3.92
CA PHE A 153 -24.26 -8.39 -4.10
C PHE A 153 -24.24 -7.18 -5.05
N THR A 154 -25.40 -6.65 -5.44
CA THR A 154 -25.54 -5.51 -6.36
C THR A 154 -24.66 -4.34 -5.91
N TYR A 155 -24.76 -3.97 -4.63
CA TYR A 155 -24.00 -2.86 -4.02
C TYR A 155 -22.69 -3.29 -3.36
N ALA A 156 -22.32 -4.57 -3.46
CA ALA A 156 -21.11 -5.09 -2.82
C ALA A 156 -19.87 -4.35 -3.34
N LYS A 157 -18.95 -4.01 -2.45
CA LYS A 157 -17.72 -3.26 -2.78
C LYS A 157 -16.73 -4.11 -3.58
N THR A 158 -15.87 -3.46 -4.36
CA THR A 158 -14.64 -4.08 -4.87
C THR A 158 -13.62 -4.15 -3.75
N LEU A 159 -13.24 -5.36 -3.35
CA LEU A 159 -12.29 -5.63 -2.28
C LEU A 159 -10.88 -5.72 -2.84
N VAL A 160 -9.98 -4.85 -2.38
CA VAL A 160 -8.56 -4.87 -2.73
C VAL A 160 -7.78 -5.36 -1.53
N MET A 161 -7.45 -6.65 -1.53
CA MET A 161 -7.03 -7.36 -0.33
C MET A 161 -5.55 -7.72 -0.36
N TYR A 162 -4.86 -7.55 0.77
CA TYR A 162 -3.43 -7.86 0.89
C TYR A 162 -3.01 -8.41 2.26
N CYS A 163 -1.80 -8.99 2.30
CA CYS A 163 -1.12 -9.45 3.52
C CYS A 163 0.37 -9.01 3.49
N ASN A 164 1.29 -9.78 4.07
CA ASN A 164 2.70 -9.46 4.20
C ASN A 164 3.49 -9.71 2.93
N GLY A 165 3.03 -10.58 2.03
CA GLY A 165 3.66 -10.79 0.73
C GLY A 165 3.48 -12.20 0.19
N ILE A 166 4.33 -12.56 -0.76
CA ILE A 166 4.21 -13.75 -1.62
C ILE A 166 4.22 -15.09 -0.86
N TRP A 167 4.61 -15.09 0.40
CA TRP A 167 4.65 -16.26 1.29
C TRP A 167 3.48 -16.30 2.29
N CYS A 168 2.67 -15.24 2.37
CA CYS A 168 1.59 -15.13 3.34
C CYS A 168 0.29 -15.78 2.83
N GLY A 169 -0.21 -16.77 3.58
CA GLY A 169 -1.50 -17.42 3.29
C GLY A 169 -2.75 -16.73 3.85
N GLN A 170 -2.64 -15.58 4.52
CA GLN A 170 -3.79 -14.94 5.20
C GLN A 170 -4.81 -14.36 4.21
N THR A 171 -4.38 -13.57 3.22
CA THR A 171 -5.31 -13.09 2.17
C THR A 171 -5.88 -14.24 1.34
N PRO A 172 -5.08 -15.23 0.88
CA PRO A 172 -5.66 -16.40 0.23
C PRO A 172 -6.72 -17.12 1.06
N ALA A 173 -6.54 -17.22 2.38
CA ALA A 173 -7.53 -17.83 3.27
C ALA A 173 -8.81 -16.96 3.40
N ALA A 174 -8.67 -15.64 3.53
CA ALA A 174 -9.80 -14.72 3.60
C ALA A 174 -10.63 -14.73 2.30
N VAL A 175 -9.96 -14.62 1.15
CA VAL A 175 -10.61 -14.63 -0.17
C VAL A 175 -11.34 -15.95 -0.41
N LYS A 176 -10.73 -17.11 -0.08
CA LYS A 176 -11.40 -18.41 -0.21
C LYS A 176 -12.66 -18.51 0.65
N ALA A 177 -12.63 -17.95 1.86
CA ALA A 177 -13.82 -17.92 2.72
C ALA A 177 -14.92 -17.05 2.11
N LEU A 178 -14.61 -15.83 1.69
CA LEU A 178 -15.56 -14.93 1.01
C LEU A 178 -16.19 -15.57 -0.23
N LEU A 179 -15.38 -16.20 -1.08
CA LEU A 179 -15.87 -16.93 -2.26
C LEU A 179 -16.81 -18.08 -1.86
N SER A 180 -16.50 -18.81 -0.78
CA SER A 180 -17.38 -19.88 -0.27
C SER A 180 -18.70 -19.38 0.29
N TYR A 181 -18.80 -18.09 0.61
CA TYR A 181 -20.03 -17.42 1.03
C TYR A 181 -20.73 -16.68 -0.12
N GLY A 182 -20.26 -16.85 -1.35
CA GLY A 182 -20.88 -16.30 -2.55
C GLY A 182 -20.39 -14.92 -2.97
N TYR A 183 -19.39 -14.34 -2.30
CA TYR A 183 -18.86 -13.03 -2.70
C TYR A 183 -18.34 -13.08 -4.15
N PRO A 184 -18.74 -12.15 -5.04
CA PRO A 184 -18.39 -12.24 -6.45
C PRO A 184 -16.88 -12.16 -6.69
N ALA A 185 -16.32 -13.17 -7.36
CA ALA A 185 -14.87 -13.22 -7.64
C ALA A 185 -14.38 -11.99 -8.41
N ALA A 186 -15.18 -11.46 -9.33
CA ALA A 186 -14.87 -10.26 -10.11
C ALA A 186 -14.72 -8.99 -9.25
N LYS A 187 -15.34 -8.96 -8.06
CA LYS A 187 -15.25 -7.88 -7.08
C LYS A 187 -14.11 -8.08 -6.08
N ILE A 188 -13.20 -9.04 -6.29
CA ILE A 188 -12.04 -9.25 -5.43
C ILE A 188 -10.75 -9.06 -6.23
N LYS A 189 -9.84 -8.25 -5.70
CA LYS A 189 -8.48 -8.02 -6.22
C LYS A 189 -7.49 -8.50 -5.17
N TYR A 190 -6.55 -9.35 -5.59
CA TYR A 190 -5.53 -9.93 -4.74
C TYR A 190 -4.17 -9.25 -4.99
N PHE A 191 -3.75 -8.38 -4.07
CA PHE A 191 -2.40 -7.82 -4.11
C PHE A 191 -1.41 -8.80 -3.47
N ARG A 192 -0.91 -9.73 -4.29
CA ARG A 192 -0.03 -10.84 -3.89
C ARG A 192 1.29 -10.38 -3.27
N GLY A 193 1.85 -9.28 -3.75
CA GLY A 193 3.12 -8.71 -3.28
C GLY A 193 3.07 -8.25 -1.83
N GLY A 194 1.90 -7.84 -1.36
CA GLY A 194 1.66 -7.43 0.02
C GLY A 194 2.62 -6.36 0.53
N MET A 195 2.75 -6.29 1.86
CA MET A 195 3.61 -5.30 2.51
C MET A 195 5.10 -5.48 2.21
N GLN A 196 5.57 -6.68 1.89
CA GLN A 196 6.96 -6.90 1.52
C GLN A 196 7.30 -6.16 0.23
N ASN A 197 6.53 -6.35 -0.85
CA ASN A 197 6.77 -5.59 -2.08
C ASN A 197 6.60 -4.09 -1.86
N TRP A 198 5.55 -3.70 -1.13
CA TRP A 198 5.29 -2.29 -0.81
C TRP A 198 6.48 -1.63 -0.12
N LYS A 199 7.02 -2.28 0.92
CA LYS A 199 8.20 -1.79 1.66
C LYS A 199 9.47 -1.88 0.84
N SER A 200 9.69 -2.95 0.07
CA SER A 200 10.85 -3.09 -0.82
C SER A 200 10.96 -1.97 -1.85
N LEU A 201 9.86 -1.30 -2.19
CA LEU A 201 9.87 -0.11 -3.04
C LEU A 201 10.05 1.22 -2.27
N GLY A 202 10.15 1.17 -0.94
CA GLY A 202 10.21 2.35 -0.08
C GLY A 202 8.88 3.10 0.00
N LEU A 203 7.74 2.47 -0.30
CA LEU A 203 6.47 3.17 -0.36
C LEU A 203 5.94 3.54 1.02
N THR A 204 5.34 4.74 1.11
CA THR A 204 4.73 5.30 2.32
C THR A 204 3.77 4.33 3.00
N THR A 205 3.80 4.30 4.33
CA THR A 205 2.85 3.54 5.17
C THR A 205 2.22 4.42 6.24
N VAL A 206 1.05 4.01 6.72
CA VAL A 206 0.28 4.71 7.74
C VAL A 206 -0.03 3.79 8.93
N LYS A 207 -0.48 4.35 10.05
CA LYS A 207 -1.08 3.57 11.14
C LYS A 207 -2.53 3.28 10.78
N LEU A 208 -2.96 2.02 10.92
CA LEU A 208 -4.35 1.60 10.75
C LEU A 208 -5.03 1.42 12.10
#